data_AF-A0A6P2A4T4-F1
#
_entry.id   AF-A0A6P2A4T4-F1
#
_cell.length_a   1.000
_cell.length_b   1.000
_cell.length_c   1.000
_cell.angle_alpha   90.00
_cell.angle_beta   90.00
_cell.angle_gamma   90.00
#
_symmetry.space_group_name_H-M   'P 1'
#
loop_
_entity.id
_entity.type
_entity.pdbx_description
1 polymer ?
#
loop_
_entity_poly.entity_id
_entity_poly.type
_entity_poly.pdbx_seq_one_letter_code
_entity_poly.pdbx_strand_id
1 'polypeptide(L)'
;MPLSHPFRLGLYLTAVVAVTLIHQPAVLLVLLAGILLLCGEGRGALALSAARPVIWILLLISAGYLLMGWLTEQAVLAALALINLRVLVIALLTAWMVRDTDLDLALARWPRARRWLVVVRGQMLLFRRLVQDYRQAQKSRASVPPTLRQRYLGSAAIGLAALDKGVHNAELVTLAMRSRGALDE
;
A
#
# COMPACT_ATOMS: atom_id res chain seq x y z
N MET A 1 9.50 -12.20 24.27
CA MET A 1 10.50 -12.41 23.19
C MET A 1 10.06 -11.63 21.96
N PRO A 2 10.83 -10.67 21.44
CA PRO A 2 10.45 -9.97 20.23
C PRO A 2 10.42 -10.96 19.05
N LEU A 3 9.24 -11.25 18.52
CA LEU A 3 9.07 -12.10 17.34
C LEU A 3 9.90 -11.53 16.19
N SER A 4 10.67 -12.38 15.52
CA SER A 4 11.50 -11.98 14.38
C SER A 4 10.62 -11.43 13.23
N HIS A 5 11.08 -10.36 12.58
CA HIS A 5 10.38 -9.74 11.44
C HIS A 5 9.93 -10.71 10.33
N PRO A 6 10.72 -11.71 9.89
CA PRO A 6 10.23 -12.67 8.88
C PRO A 6 9.08 -13.52 9.40
N PHE A 7 9.05 -13.84 10.69
CA PHE A 7 7.95 -14.58 11.29
C PHE A 7 6.67 -13.75 11.34
N ARG A 8 6.77 -12.45 11.63
CA ARG A 8 5.61 -11.52 11.59
C ARG A 8 5.01 -11.42 10.19
N LEU A 9 5.85 -11.36 9.16
CA LEU A 9 5.38 -11.34 7.76
C LEU A 9 4.68 -12.66 7.38
N GLY A 10 5.26 -13.80 7.76
CA GLY A 10 4.61 -15.10 7.58
C GLY A 10 3.26 -15.17 8.30
N LEU A 11 3.22 -14.74 9.56
CA LEU A 11 1.99 -14.69 10.35
C LEU A 11 0.93 -13.79 9.70
N TYR A 12 1.31 -12.61 9.21
CA TYR A 12 0.43 -11.71 8.47
C TYR A 12 -0.15 -12.39 7.22
N LEU A 13 0.69 -13.01 6.37
CA LEU A 13 0.22 -13.69 5.17
C LEU A 13 -0.76 -14.82 5.51
N THR A 14 -0.44 -15.63 6.52
CA THR A 14 -1.35 -16.68 6.99
C THR A 14 -2.65 -16.12 7.56
N ALA A 15 -2.59 -14.99 8.27
CA ALA A 15 -3.78 -14.34 8.83
C ALA A 15 -4.69 -13.79 7.74
N VAL A 16 -4.14 -13.18 6.69
CA VAL A 16 -4.92 -12.69 5.54
C VAL A 16 -5.65 -13.85 4.86
N VAL A 17 -4.96 -14.97 4.62
CA VAL A 17 -5.58 -16.16 4.02
C VAL A 17 -6.62 -16.78 4.96
N ALA A 18 -6.36 -16.85 6.27
CA ALA A 18 -7.32 -17.37 7.23
C ALA A 18 -8.60 -16.52 7.27
N VAL A 19 -8.47 -15.18 7.19
CA VAL A 19 -9.61 -14.25 7.19
C VAL A 19 -10.51 -14.42 5.97
N THR A 20 -9.98 -14.79 4.80
CA THR A 20 -10.81 -15.05 3.63
C THR A 20 -11.60 -16.36 3.73
N LEU A 21 -11.13 -17.33 4.51
CA LEU A 21 -11.81 -18.60 4.77
C LEU A 21 -12.89 -18.51 5.85
N ILE A 22 -12.92 -17.44 6.66
CA ILE A 22 -13.94 -17.25 7.69
C ILE A 22 -15.25 -16.80 7.04
N HIS A 23 -16.30 -17.60 7.23
CA HIS A 23 -17.66 -17.34 6.74
C HIS A 23 -18.63 -16.83 7.82
N GLN A 24 -18.20 -16.83 9.09
CA GLN A 24 -19.03 -16.37 10.21
C GLN A 24 -18.73 -14.90 10.56
N PRO A 25 -19.73 -14.00 10.51
CA PRO A 25 -19.51 -12.57 10.77
C PRO A 25 -19.12 -12.30 12.23
N ALA A 26 -19.63 -13.08 13.19
CA ALA A 26 -19.29 -12.94 14.61
C ALA A 26 -17.79 -13.15 14.86
N VAL A 27 -17.18 -14.14 14.20
CA VAL A 27 -15.75 -14.42 14.31
C VAL A 27 -14.90 -13.27 13.76
N LEU A 28 -15.31 -12.69 12.64
CA LEU A 28 -14.63 -11.51 12.07
C LEU A 28 -14.72 -10.29 13.00
N LEU A 29 -15.85 -10.11 13.68
CA LEU A 29 -16.06 -9.02 14.64
C LEU A 29 -15.15 -9.18 15.87
N VAL A 30 -15.08 -10.38 16.42
CA VAL A 30 -14.17 -10.72 17.54
C VAL A 30 -12.72 -10.51 17.12
N LEU A 31 -12.36 -10.92 15.89
CA LEU A 31 -11.01 -10.77 15.38
C LEU A 31 -10.64 -9.29 15.16
N LEU A 32 -11.55 -8.49 14.62
CA LEU A 32 -11.39 -7.04 14.49
C LEU A 32 -11.17 -6.38 15.86
N ALA A 33 -12.02 -6.70 16.84
CA ALA A 33 -11.90 -6.20 18.21
C ALA A 33 -10.57 -6.64 18.84
N GLY A 34 -10.19 -7.91 18.68
CA GLY A 34 -8.92 -8.45 19.15
C GLY A 34 -7.71 -7.71 18.59
N ILE A 35 -7.68 -7.44 17.28
CA ILE A 35 -6.59 -6.68 16.65
C ILE A 35 -6.52 -5.25 17.20
N LEU A 36 -7.67 -4.58 17.35
CA LEU A 36 -7.71 -3.21 17.88
C LEU A 36 -7.25 -3.13 19.35
N LEU A 37 -7.53 -4.15 20.15
CA LEU A 37 -7.06 -4.25 21.52
C LEU A 37 -5.55 -4.53 21.59
N LEU A 38 -5.03 -5.39 20.71
CA LEU A 38 -3.61 -5.73 20.64
C LEU A 38 -2.73 -4.59 20.08
N CYS A 39 -3.30 -3.68 19.28
CA CYS A 39 -2.56 -2.58 18.65
C CYS A 39 -2.06 -1.49 19.62
N GLY A 40 -2.52 -1.46 20.87
CA GLY A 40 -2.08 -0.53 21.91
C GLY A 40 -2.43 0.94 21.62
N GLU A 41 -1.52 1.85 22.00
CA GLU A 41 -1.69 3.29 21.77
C GLU A 41 -1.72 3.63 20.27
N GLY A 42 -2.64 4.53 19.88
CA GLY A 42 -2.84 4.89 18.47
C GLY A 42 -3.82 3.98 17.70
N ARG A 43 -4.54 3.07 18.37
CA ARG A 43 -5.59 2.21 17.75
C ARG A 43 -6.59 2.94 16.87
N GLY A 44 -7.02 4.14 17.27
CA GLY A 44 -7.97 4.94 16.49
C GLY A 44 -7.35 5.51 15.23
N ALA A 45 -6.12 6.01 15.31
CA ALA A 45 -5.37 6.49 14.15
C ALA A 45 -5.07 5.34 13.18
N LEU A 46 -4.73 4.16 13.68
CA LEU A 46 -4.53 2.96 12.87
C LEU A 46 -5.84 2.55 12.16
N ALA A 47 -6.95 2.47 12.90
CA ALA A 47 -8.26 2.14 12.35
C ALA A 47 -8.69 3.15 11.27
N LEU A 48 -8.52 4.44 11.51
CA LEU A 48 -8.81 5.49 10.54
C LEU A 48 -7.90 5.40 9.32
N SER A 49 -6.60 5.15 9.51
CA SER A 49 -5.65 5.00 8.41
C SER A 49 -5.97 3.78 7.53
N ALA A 50 -6.48 2.70 8.12
CA ALA A 50 -6.92 1.50 7.43
C ALA A 50 -8.27 1.69 6.73
N ALA A 51 -9.23 2.34 7.39
CA ALA A 51 -10.58 2.51 6.87
C ALA A 51 -10.65 3.58 5.75
N ARG A 52 -9.91 4.69 5.88
CA ARG A 52 -9.96 5.83 4.97
C ARG A 52 -9.80 5.48 3.48
N PRO A 53 -8.84 4.64 3.05
CA PRO A 53 -8.72 4.28 1.63
C PRO A 53 -9.84 3.37 1.13
N VAL A 54 -10.47 2.60 2.01
CA VAL A 54 -11.39 1.53 1.60
C VAL A 54 -12.86 1.92 1.75
N ILE A 55 -13.17 2.92 2.57
CA ILE A 55 -14.53 3.33 2.90
C ILE A 55 -15.36 3.69 1.66
N TRP A 56 -14.79 4.39 0.68
CA TRP A 56 -15.50 4.77 -0.54
C TRP A 56 -15.90 3.57 -1.39
N ILE A 57 -15.00 2.60 -1.50
CA ILE A 57 -15.25 1.35 -2.22
C ILE A 57 -16.32 0.54 -1.50
N LEU A 58 -16.22 0.44 -0.17
CA LEU A 58 -17.21 -0.27 0.65
C LEU A 58 -18.60 0.38 0.57
N LEU A 59 -18.66 1.71 0.58
CA LEU A 59 -19.93 2.44 0.41
C LEU A 59 -20.54 2.17 -0.97
N LEU A 60 -19.73 2.21 -2.03
CA LEU A 60 -20.19 1.92 -3.38
C LEU A 60 -20.74 0.49 -3.50
N ILE A 61 -19.98 -0.50 -3.02
CA ILE A 61 -20.39 -1.91 -3.01
C ILE A 61 -21.66 -2.08 -2.17
N SER A 62 -21.70 -1.45 -0.99
CA SER A 62 -22.84 -1.56 -0.08
C SER A 62 -24.10 -0.95 -0.66
N ALA A 63 -23.99 0.21 -1.31
CA ALA A 63 -25.11 0.83 -2.02
C ALA A 63 -25.62 -0.07 -3.15
N GLY A 64 -24.71 -0.68 -3.94
CA GLY A 64 -25.07 -1.61 -5.01
C GLY A 64 -25.81 -2.86 -4.49
N TYR A 65 -25.32 -3.47 -3.41
CA TYR A 65 -25.96 -4.63 -2.80
C TYR A 65 -27.30 -4.30 -2.16
N LEU A 66 -27.44 -3.14 -1.51
CA LEU A 66 -28.71 -2.71 -0.95
C LEU A 66 -29.75 -2.43 -2.04
N LEU A 67 -29.35 -1.80 -3.15
CA LEU A 67 -30.21 -1.58 -4.31
C LEU A 67 -30.68 -2.93 -4.89
N MET A 68 -29.75 -3.88 -5.06
CA MET A 68 -30.06 -5.22 -5.55
C MET A 68 -31.01 -5.95 -4.59
N GLY A 69 -30.74 -5.91 -3.28
CA GLY A 69 -31.57 -6.54 -2.26
C GLY A 69 -32.98 -5.96 -2.23
N TRP A 70 -33.11 -4.65 -2.45
CA TRP A 70 -34.41 -3.99 -2.58
C TRP A 70 -35.17 -4.42 -3.85
N LEU A 71 -34.47 -4.57 -4.98
CA LEU A 71 -35.08 -5.01 -6.25
C LEU A 71 -35.47 -6.50 -6.24
N THR A 72 -34.78 -7.34 -5.47
CA THR A 72 -34.94 -8.81 -5.48
C THR A 72 -35.65 -9.35 -4.24
N GLU A 73 -36.00 -8.48 -3.28
CA GLU A 73 -36.54 -8.84 -1.95
C GLU A 73 -35.70 -9.88 -1.18
N GLN A 74 -34.39 -9.93 -1.44
CA GLN A 74 -33.48 -10.86 -0.79
C GLN A 74 -32.78 -10.26 0.43
N ALA A 75 -32.58 -11.09 1.46
CA ALA A 75 -31.84 -10.72 2.66
C ALA A 75 -30.32 -10.62 2.37
N VAL A 76 -29.87 -9.46 1.91
CA VAL A 76 -28.46 -9.17 1.60
C VAL A 76 -27.62 -8.73 2.80
N LEU A 77 -28.23 -8.42 3.94
CA LEU A 77 -27.56 -7.84 5.11
C LEU A 77 -26.43 -8.71 5.67
N ALA A 78 -26.61 -10.03 5.72
CA ALA A 78 -25.60 -10.95 6.22
C ALA A 78 -24.35 -11.00 5.32
N ALA A 79 -24.55 -11.06 3.99
CA ALA A 79 -23.47 -11.01 3.01
C ALA A 79 -22.76 -9.65 3.05
N LEU A 80 -23.53 -8.56 3.18
CA LEU A 80 -23.00 -7.21 3.25
C LEU A 80 -22.14 -6.99 4.49
N ALA A 81 -22.60 -7.45 5.66
CA ALA A 81 -21.83 -7.41 6.89
C ALA A 81 -20.52 -8.18 6.75
N LEU A 82 -20.59 -9.40 6.20
CA LEU A 82 -19.41 -10.25 6.00
C LEU A 82 -18.36 -9.60 5.08
N ILE A 83 -18.78 -9.03 3.95
CA ILE A 83 -17.88 -8.34 3.02
C ILE A 83 -17.21 -7.14 3.70
N ASN A 84 -18.02 -6.27 4.33
CA ASN A 84 -17.51 -5.07 4.99
C ASN A 84 -16.52 -5.41 6.11
N LEU A 85 -16.87 -6.37 6.98
CA LEU A 85 -16.00 -6.82 8.07
C LEU A 85 -14.70 -7.42 7.53
N ARG A 86 -14.78 -8.32 6.54
CA ARG A 86 -13.61 -8.98 5.97
C ARG A 86 -12.63 -7.97 5.38
N VAL A 87 -13.14 -7.04 4.59
CA VAL A 87 -12.32 -6.00 3.97
C VAL A 87 -11.69 -5.09 5.02
N LEU A 88 -12.46 -4.70 6.05
CA LEU A 88 -11.95 -3.85 7.13
C LEU A 88 -10.86 -4.56 7.94
N VAL A 89 -11.04 -5.85 8.25
CA VAL A 89 -10.05 -6.67 8.95
C VAL A 89 -8.76 -6.77 8.13
N ILE A 90 -8.86 -7.06 6.83
CA ILE A 90 -7.68 -7.14 5.95
C ILE A 90 -6.97 -5.78 5.87
N ALA A 91 -7.71 -4.69 5.74
CA ALA A 91 -7.15 -3.34 5.73
C ALA A 91 -6.43 -3.02 7.05
N LEU A 92 -7.03 -3.38 8.19
CA LEU A 92 -6.44 -3.18 9.51
C LEU A 92 -5.17 -4.02 9.71
N LEU A 93 -5.20 -5.30 9.36
CA LEU A 93 -4.02 -6.17 9.40
C LEU A 93 -2.88 -5.61 8.54
N THR A 94 -3.22 -5.08 7.36
CA THR A 94 -2.24 -4.51 6.44
C THR A 94 -1.64 -3.22 7.01
N ALA A 95 -2.46 -2.32 7.55
CA ALA A 95 -1.97 -1.11 8.21
C ALA A 95 -1.08 -1.45 9.43
N TRP A 96 -1.48 -2.44 10.22
CA TRP A 96 -0.68 -2.90 11.36
C TRP A 96 0.67 -3.47 10.91
N MET A 97 0.68 -4.32 9.87
CA MET A 97 1.90 -4.88 9.29
C MET A 97 2.85 -3.77 8.81
N VAL A 98 2.33 -2.77 8.08
CA VAL A 98 3.13 -1.65 7.56
C VAL A 98 3.73 -0.80 8.68
N ARG A 99 3.02 -0.63 9.80
CA ARG A 99 3.51 0.13 10.95
C ARG A 99 4.61 -0.61 11.72
N ASP A 100 4.41 -1.89 12.02
CA ASP A 100 5.24 -2.62 12.99
C ASP A 100 6.29 -3.55 12.35
N THR A 101 6.29 -3.70 11.01
CA THR A 101 7.22 -4.60 10.31
C THR A 101 8.15 -3.81 9.40
N ASP A 102 9.43 -3.80 9.75
CA ASP A 102 10.47 -3.38 8.83
C ASP A 102 10.64 -4.43 7.72
N LEU A 103 10.30 -4.04 6.49
CA LEU A 103 10.41 -4.89 5.30
C LEU A 103 11.86 -5.29 4.98
N ASP A 104 12.86 -4.47 5.32
CA ASP A 104 14.26 -4.80 5.07
C ASP A 104 14.71 -5.98 5.96
N LEU A 105 14.27 -5.96 7.22
CA LEU A 105 14.51 -7.04 8.18
C LEU A 105 13.63 -8.26 7.90
N ALA A 106 12.39 -8.07 7.44
CA ALA A 106 11.50 -9.16 7.09
C ALA A 106 12.03 -9.97 5.89
N LEU A 107 12.67 -9.31 4.92
CA LEU A 107 13.27 -9.93 3.75
C LEU A 107 14.72 -10.41 3.98
N ALA A 108 15.23 -10.39 5.22
CA ALA A 108 16.61 -10.78 5.52
C ALA A 108 16.95 -12.21 5.05
N ARG A 109 15.96 -13.12 5.06
CA ARG A 109 16.12 -14.50 4.57
C ARG A 109 16.24 -14.60 3.05
N TRP A 110 15.82 -13.58 2.29
CA TRP A 110 15.75 -13.58 0.83
C TRP A 110 16.64 -12.46 0.25
N PRO A 111 17.96 -12.69 0.14
CA PRO A 111 18.92 -11.65 -0.26
C PRO A 111 18.59 -10.97 -1.59
N ARG A 112 18.08 -11.73 -2.57
CA ARG A 112 17.68 -11.19 -3.89
C ARG A 112 16.54 -10.18 -3.75
N ALA A 113 15.49 -10.51 -3.01
CA ALA A 113 14.34 -9.63 -2.78
C ALA A 113 14.75 -8.37 -2.00
N ARG A 114 15.61 -8.52 -0.99
CA ARG A 114 16.16 -7.39 -0.24
C ARG A 114 16.99 -6.45 -1.12
N ARG A 115 17.86 -6.99 -1.98
CA ARG A 115 18.63 -6.18 -2.95
C ARG A 115 17.71 -5.40 -3.88
N TRP A 116 16.67 -6.04 -4.42
CA TRP A 116 15.67 -5.39 -5.26
C TRP A 116 14.91 -4.28 -4.51
N LEU A 117 14.50 -4.53 -3.26
CA LEU A 117 13.82 -3.54 -2.44
C LEU A 117 14.66 -2.28 -2.25
N VAL A 118 15.97 -2.44 -1.98
CA VAL A 118 16.91 -1.32 -1.83
C VAL A 118 17.03 -0.52 -3.13
N VAL A 119 17.18 -1.19 -4.28
CA VAL A 119 17.25 -0.53 -5.59
C VAL A 119 15.97 0.26 -5.86
N VAL A 120 14.80 -0.36 -5.68
CA VAL A 120 13.50 0.28 -5.90
C VAL A 120 13.31 1.49 -4.97
N ARG A 121 13.63 1.36 -3.68
CA ARG A 121 13.55 2.49 -2.73
C ARG A 121 14.47 3.65 -3.14
N GLY A 122 15.69 3.35 -3.58
CA GLY A 122 16.62 4.35 -4.11
C GLY A 122 16.03 5.10 -5.31
N GLN A 123 15.47 4.37 -6.28
CA GLN A 123 14.82 4.98 -7.45
C GLN A 123 13.59 5.80 -7.04
N MET A 124 12.76 5.32 -6.11
CA MET A 124 11.61 6.07 -5.61
C MET A 124 12.03 7.41 -4.98
N LEU A 125 13.11 7.43 -4.19
CA LEU A 125 13.61 8.67 -3.59
C LEU A 125 14.14 9.64 -4.67
N LEU A 126 14.89 9.13 -5.65
CA LEU A 126 15.40 9.92 -6.76
C LEU A 126 14.27 10.54 -7.58
N PHE A 127 13.24 9.76 -7.95
CA PHE A 127 12.10 10.26 -8.70
C PHE A 127 11.23 11.22 -7.89
N ARG A 128 11.07 11.00 -6.58
CA ARG A 128 10.39 11.97 -5.70
C ARG A 128 11.10 13.31 -5.71
N ARG A 129 12.43 13.30 -5.62
CA ARG A 129 13.24 14.52 -5.71
C ARG A 129 13.11 15.19 -7.07
N LEU A 130 13.19 14.42 -8.16
CA LEU A 130 12.98 14.93 -9.53
C LEU A 130 11.63 15.66 -9.66
N VAL A 131 10.54 15.05 -9.19
CA VAL A 131 9.21 15.66 -9.21
C VAL A 131 9.17 16.96 -8.39
N GLN A 132 9.84 16.99 -7.23
CA GLN A 132 9.91 18.20 -6.40
C GLN A 132 10.68 19.32 -7.10
N ASP A 133 11.82 19.03 -7.71
CA ASP A 133 12.66 19.99 -8.44
C ASP A 133 11.88 20.57 -9.64
N TYR A 134 11.17 19.74 -10.40
CA TYR A 134 10.30 20.21 -11.49
C TYR A 134 9.15 21.10 -11.00
N ARG A 135 8.52 20.76 -9.88
CA ARG A 135 7.48 21.60 -9.27
C ARG A 135 8.03 22.95 -8.84
N GLN A 136 9.25 23.00 -8.30
CA GLN A 136 9.90 24.25 -7.92
C GLN A 136 10.29 25.10 -9.14
N ALA A 137 10.86 24.48 -10.17
CA ALA A 137 11.18 25.17 -11.43
C ALA A 137 9.93 25.72 -12.14
N GLN A 138 8.81 25.00 -12.07
CA GLN A 138 7.54 25.51 -12.62
C GLN A 138 7.02 26.70 -11.81
N LYS A 139 7.08 26.63 -10.47
CA LYS A 139 6.69 27.75 -9.60
C LYS A 139 7.56 28.98 -9.80
N SER A 140 8.87 28.83 -10.03
CA SER A 140 9.76 29.97 -10.25
C SER A 140 9.56 30.64 -11.61
N ARG A 141 9.08 29.90 -12.62
CA ARG A 141 8.86 30.39 -13.99
C ARG A 141 7.44 30.89 -14.25
N ALA A 142 6.48 30.61 -13.36
CA ALA A 142 5.09 30.97 -13.53
C ALA A 142 4.69 32.08 -12.57
N SER A 143 4.21 33.20 -13.12
CA SER A 143 3.60 34.31 -12.35
C SER A 143 2.17 34.02 -11.90
N VAL A 144 1.51 33.02 -12.52
CA VAL A 144 0.11 32.63 -12.30
C VAL A 144 0.05 31.13 -12.02
N PRO A 145 -0.83 30.64 -11.12
CA PRO A 145 -1.00 29.21 -10.89
C PRO A 145 -1.38 28.46 -12.18
N PRO A 146 -0.79 27.27 -12.43
CA PRO A 146 -1.02 26.54 -13.67
C PRO A 146 -2.45 25.97 -13.73
N THR A 147 -3.05 26.02 -14.92
CA THR A 147 -4.37 25.44 -15.19
C THR A 147 -4.32 23.90 -15.10
N LEU A 148 -5.49 23.24 -14.94
CA LEU A 148 -5.56 21.77 -14.89
C LEU A 148 -4.92 21.10 -16.11
N ARG A 149 -5.11 21.66 -17.31
CA ARG A 149 -4.49 21.18 -18.55
C ARG A 149 -2.97 21.29 -18.51
N GLN A 150 -2.44 22.40 -18.03
CA GLN A 150 -0.99 22.61 -17.88
C GLN A 150 -0.38 21.68 -16.82
N ARG A 151 -1.12 21.40 -15.73
CA ARG A 151 -0.70 20.42 -14.71
C ARG A 151 -0.62 19.01 -15.29
N TYR A 152 -1.60 18.62 -16.11
CA TYR A 152 -1.61 17.32 -16.79
C TYR A 152 -0.44 17.18 -17.78
N LEU A 153 -0.26 18.16 -18.67
CA LEU A 153 0.85 18.18 -19.62
C LEU A 153 2.22 18.21 -18.91
N GLY A 154 2.32 18.98 -17.83
CA GLY A 154 3.51 19.02 -16.98
C GLY A 154 3.81 17.66 -16.33
N SER A 155 2.79 16.96 -15.81
CA SER A 155 2.99 15.61 -15.27
C SER A 155 3.39 14.60 -16.33
N ALA A 156 2.85 14.70 -17.55
CA ALA A 156 3.22 13.83 -18.66
C ALA A 156 4.69 14.05 -19.06
N ALA A 157 5.11 15.32 -19.16
CA ALA A 157 6.51 15.66 -19.46
C ALA A 157 7.47 15.18 -18.37
N ILE A 158 7.11 15.31 -17.08
CA ILE A 158 7.89 14.77 -15.97
C ILE A 158 7.96 13.24 -16.04
N GLY A 159 6.85 12.58 -16.36
CA GLY A 159 6.79 11.13 -16.51
C GLY A 159 7.70 10.63 -17.63
N LEU A 160 7.66 11.30 -18.79
CA LEU A 160 8.54 10.99 -19.93
C LEU A 160 10.01 11.18 -19.56
N ALA A 161 10.35 12.33 -18.94
CA ALA A 161 11.71 12.61 -18.49
C ALA A 161 12.20 11.61 -17.43
N ALA A 162 11.32 11.16 -16.54
CA ALA A 162 11.63 10.13 -15.56
C ALA A 162 11.87 8.76 -16.22
N LEU A 163 11.10 8.42 -17.25
CA LEU A 163 11.25 7.18 -18.01
C LEU A 163 12.57 7.17 -18.81
N ASP A 164 12.84 8.23 -19.56
CA ASP A 164 14.10 8.38 -20.30
C ASP A 164 15.30 8.29 -19.36
N LYS A 165 15.24 9.01 -18.24
CA LYS A 165 16.28 8.94 -17.21
C LYS A 165 16.36 7.54 -16.59
N GLY A 166 15.23 6.88 -16.39
CA GLY A 166 15.17 5.53 -15.83
C GLY A 166 15.86 4.50 -16.72
N VAL A 167 15.58 4.52 -18.03
CA VAL A 167 16.19 3.60 -19.01
C VAL A 167 17.70 3.83 -19.09
N HIS A 168 18.15 5.06 -19.29
CA HIS A 168 19.57 5.38 -19.37
C HIS A 168 20.32 5.08 -18.06
N ASN A 169 19.69 5.37 -16.91
CA ASN A 169 20.31 5.16 -15.62
C ASN A 169 20.30 3.68 -15.20
N ALA A 170 19.41 2.84 -15.74
CA ALA A 170 19.38 1.41 -15.43
C ALA A 170 20.67 0.70 -15.88
N GLU A 171 21.18 1.04 -17.06
CA GLU A 171 22.44 0.50 -17.57
C GLU A 171 23.63 0.92 -16.70
N LEU A 172 23.72 2.22 -16.38
CA LEU A 172 24.78 2.78 -15.54
C LEU A 172 24.75 2.20 -14.13
N VAL A 173 23.56 2.11 -13.51
CA VAL A 173 23.39 1.53 -12.17
C VAL A 173 23.77 0.05 -12.19
N THR A 174 23.37 -0.69 -13.21
CA THR A 174 23.71 -2.12 -13.33
C THR A 174 25.22 -2.32 -13.48
N LEU A 175 25.88 -1.52 -14.33
CA LEU A 175 27.34 -1.58 -14.51
C LEU A 175 28.08 -1.19 -13.22
N ALA A 176 27.64 -0.13 -12.55
CA ALA A 176 28.22 0.33 -11.30
C ALA A 176 28.02 -0.67 -10.15
N MET A 177 26.90 -1.40 -10.13
CA MET A 177 26.66 -2.45 -9.16
C MET A 177 27.52 -3.70 -9.45
N ARG A 178 27.70 -4.07 -10.73
CA ARG A 178 28.64 -5.14 -11.13
C ARG A 178 30.08 -4.80 -10.78
N SER A 179 30.56 -3.59 -11.06
CA SER A 179 31.95 -3.20 -10.74
C SER A 179 32.24 -3.19 -9.23
N ARG A 180 31.21 -3.06 -8.40
CA ARG A 180 31.29 -3.13 -6.93
C ARG A 180 31.05 -4.53 -6.36
N GLY A 181 30.94 -5.56 -7.22
CA GLY A 181 30.67 -6.95 -6.83
C GLY A 181 29.28 -7.19 -6.22
N ALA A 182 28.33 -6.26 -6.42
CA ALA A 182 26.98 -6.37 -5.86
C ALA A 182 26.02 -7.23 -6.71
N LEU A 183 26.39 -7.46 -7.98
CA LEU A 183 25.63 -8.23 -8.98
C LEU A 183 26.49 -9.32 -9.64
N ASP A 184 27.38 -9.93 -8.87
CA ASP A 184 28.04 -11.17 -9.29
C ASP A 184 27.12 -12.36 -8.97
N GLU A 185 27.18 -13.41 -9.81
CA GLU A 185 26.33 -14.61 -9.71
C GLU A 185 26.40 -15.31 -8.35
#